data_AF-A0A7V9U0W5-F1
#
_entry.id   AF-A0A7V9U0W5-F1
#
_cell.length_a   1.000
_cell.length_b   1.000
_cell.length_c   1.000
_cell.angle_alpha   90.00
_cell.angle_beta   90.00
_cell.angle_gamma   90.00
#
_symmetry.space_group_name_H-M   'P 1'
#
loop_
_entity.id
_entity.type
_entity.pdbx_description
1 polymer ?
#
loop_
_entity_poly.entity_id
_entity_poly.type
_entity_poly.pdbx_seq_one_letter_code
_entity_poly.pdbx_strand_id
1 'polypeptide(L)'
;MKLRSSLVSLSFVFLIALGIAFKGGNVAAAPPDALTEAIVKEVVTRQANHVVDGTISAPKSITVTFESVKIGTPRKASKADEFNGIPPKATIYPVRVKYTAVYHYSRSDETNHYYYDYVFFKDSFNEWKALGLGPVR
;
A
#
# COMPACT_ATOMS: atom_id res chain seq x y z
N MET A 1 -32.93 -23.86 -49.06
CA MET A 1 -31.75 -24.57 -49.60
C MET A 1 -30.92 -25.05 -48.41
N LYS A 2 -30.78 -26.36 -48.24
CA LYS A 2 -29.98 -27.03 -47.20
C LYS A 2 -28.56 -27.28 -47.74
N LEU A 3 -27.54 -27.16 -46.88
CA LEU A 3 -26.23 -27.86 -46.90
C LEU A 3 -25.54 -27.50 -45.57
N ARG A 4 -25.63 -28.27 -44.48
CA ARG A 4 -24.92 -29.52 -44.09
C ARG A 4 -23.38 -29.42 -44.01
N SER A 5 -22.89 -29.99 -42.90
CA SER A 5 -21.56 -30.61 -42.65
C SER A 5 -20.58 -29.69 -41.89
N SER A 6 -20.29 -29.83 -40.58
CA SER A 6 -19.86 -30.95 -39.70
C SER A 6 -18.33 -31.11 -39.58
N LEU A 7 -17.86 -31.08 -38.31
CA LEU A 7 -16.61 -31.59 -37.72
C LEU A 7 -15.26 -31.01 -38.21
N VAL A 8 -14.44 -30.50 -37.27
CA VAL A 8 -13.22 -31.18 -36.78
C VAL A 8 -12.92 -30.70 -35.35
N SER A 9 -12.80 -31.67 -34.45
CA SER A 9 -12.22 -31.56 -33.11
C SER A 9 -10.71 -31.34 -33.21
N LEU A 10 -10.14 -30.40 -32.46
CA LEU A 10 -8.75 -30.52 -32.05
C LEU A 10 -8.59 -30.05 -30.61
N SER A 11 -8.65 -31.03 -29.72
CA SER A 11 -8.20 -30.95 -28.34
C SER A 11 -6.75 -30.47 -28.29
N PHE A 12 -6.47 -29.40 -27.55
CA PHE A 12 -5.14 -29.18 -26.99
C PHE A 12 -5.29 -29.01 -25.48
N VAL A 13 -5.32 -30.17 -24.82
CA VAL A 13 -5.03 -30.32 -23.40
C VAL A 13 -3.57 -29.93 -23.22
N PHE A 14 -3.30 -28.75 -22.68
CA PHE A 14 -1.99 -28.45 -22.11
C PHE A 14 -2.08 -28.56 -20.60
N LEU A 15 -1.96 -29.83 -20.15
CA LEU A 15 -1.62 -30.22 -18.80
C LEU A 15 -0.18 -29.73 -18.53
N ILE A 16 -0.02 -28.57 -17.91
CA ILE A 16 1.21 -28.24 -17.20
C ILE A 16 0.94 -28.50 -15.72
N ALA A 17 1.06 -29.78 -15.36
CA ALA A 17 1.35 -30.17 -14.00
C ALA A 17 2.81 -29.81 -13.71
N LEU A 18 3.07 -28.58 -13.28
CA LEU A 18 4.33 -28.25 -12.63
C LEU A 18 4.09 -28.27 -11.12
N GLY A 19 4.39 -29.41 -10.52
CA GLY A 19 4.39 -29.60 -9.08
C GLY A 19 5.42 -28.69 -8.43
N ILE A 20 4.96 -27.64 -7.77
CA ILE A 20 5.70 -27.03 -6.67
C ILE A 20 5.12 -27.63 -5.40
N ALA A 21 5.88 -28.55 -4.82
CA ALA A 21 5.67 -29.03 -3.47
C ALA A 21 5.81 -27.85 -2.50
N PHE A 22 4.74 -27.11 -2.24
CA PHE A 22 4.66 -26.23 -1.09
C PHE A 22 4.44 -27.11 0.14
N LYS A 23 5.54 -27.45 0.81
CA LYS A 23 5.52 -27.89 2.21
C LYS A 23 4.65 -26.91 2.99
N GLY A 24 3.69 -27.47 3.73
CA GLY A 24 2.72 -26.72 4.52
C GLY A 24 3.36 -25.67 5.43
N GLY A 25 3.17 -24.42 5.05
CA GLY A 25 2.85 -23.38 6.01
C GLY A 25 1.39 -23.04 5.75
N ASN A 26 0.55 -23.11 6.77
CA ASN A 26 -0.76 -22.45 6.72
C ASN A 26 -0.48 -20.99 6.37
N VAL A 27 -0.67 -20.61 5.10
CA VAL A 27 -0.84 -19.21 4.75
C VAL A 27 -2.25 -18.93 5.25
N ALA A 28 -2.36 -18.61 6.54
CA ALA A 28 -3.56 -18.02 7.08
C ALA A 28 -3.90 -16.89 6.11
N ALA A 29 -5.01 -17.04 5.40
CA ALA A 29 -5.52 -15.98 4.56
C ALA A 29 -5.45 -14.72 5.42
N ALA A 30 -4.75 -13.69 4.94
CA ALA A 30 -4.69 -12.44 5.65
C ALA A 30 -6.14 -12.08 6.02
N PRO A 31 -6.43 -11.73 7.29
CA PRO A 31 -7.80 -11.42 7.68
C PRO A 31 -8.40 -10.49 6.62
N PRO A 32 -9.70 -10.62 6.29
CA PRO A 32 -10.32 -9.84 5.21
C PRO A 32 -10.21 -8.31 5.38
N ASP A 33 -9.64 -7.86 6.50
CA ASP A 33 -9.38 -6.47 6.87
C ASP A 33 -7.90 -6.19 7.22
N ALA A 34 -6.97 -6.97 6.69
CA ALA A 34 -5.53 -6.77 6.87
C ALA A 34 -5.01 -5.60 6.02
N LEU A 35 -4.01 -4.89 6.52
CA LEU A 35 -3.34 -3.85 5.77
C LEU A 35 -2.64 -4.43 4.54
N THR A 36 -2.88 -3.83 3.37
CA THR A 36 -2.24 -4.20 2.11
C THR A 36 -1.30 -3.10 1.62
N GLU A 37 -0.38 -3.46 0.72
CA GLU A 37 0.51 -2.48 0.09
C GLU A 37 -0.25 -1.40 -0.69
N ALA A 38 -1.36 -1.75 -1.34
CA ALA A 38 -2.19 -0.79 -2.06
C ALA A 38 -2.74 0.30 -1.12
N ILE A 39 -3.24 -0.10 0.06
CA ILE A 39 -3.74 0.83 1.08
C ILE A 39 -2.60 1.72 1.61
N VAL A 40 -1.41 1.15 1.84
CA VAL A 40 -0.24 1.94 2.25
C VAL A 40 0.06 3.04 1.23
N LYS A 41 0.12 2.68 -0.05
CA LYS A 41 0.43 3.63 -1.12
C LYS A 41 -0.64 4.72 -1.20
N GLU A 42 -1.91 4.36 -1.17
CA GLU A 42 -3.03 5.30 -1.20
C GLU A 42 -2.95 6.31 -0.05
N VAL A 43 -2.79 5.84 1.19
CA VAL A 43 -2.76 6.71 2.38
C VAL A 43 -1.54 7.64 2.36
N VAL A 44 -0.35 7.12 2.01
CA VAL A 44 0.88 7.93 1.94
C VAL A 44 0.78 8.97 0.84
N THR A 45 0.28 8.61 -0.35
CA THR A 45 0.05 9.56 -1.44
C THR A 45 -0.95 10.63 -1.07
N ARG A 46 -2.06 10.26 -0.40
CA ARG A 46 -3.05 11.24 0.10
C ARG A 46 -2.44 12.20 1.11
N GLN A 47 -1.62 11.70 2.04
CA GLN A 47 -0.96 12.53 3.04
C GLN A 47 0.09 13.46 2.41
N ALA A 48 0.86 12.98 1.43
CA ALA A 48 1.80 13.79 0.67
C ALA A 48 1.09 14.92 -0.10
N ASN A 49 -0.06 14.64 -0.71
CA ASN A 49 -0.83 15.65 -1.44
C ASN A 49 -1.55 16.67 -0.53
N HIS A 50 -1.59 16.45 0.78
CA HIS A 50 -2.27 17.35 1.71
C HIS A 50 -1.55 18.71 1.87
N VAL A 51 -0.31 18.84 1.40
CA VAL A 51 0.48 20.08 1.36
C VAL A 51 0.37 20.85 0.04
N VAL A 52 -0.43 20.37 -0.92
CA VAL A 52 -0.77 21.13 -2.12
C VAL A 52 -1.79 22.21 -1.74
N ASP A 53 -1.31 23.40 -1.43
CA ASP A 53 -2.14 24.60 -1.37
C ASP A 53 -1.98 25.41 -2.68
N GLY A 54 -3.03 26.11 -3.12
CA GLY A 54 -3.02 26.80 -4.41
C GLY A 54 -2.18 28.09 -4.45
N THR A 55 -1.28 28.31 -3.48
CA THR A 55 -0.49 29.53 -3.39
C THR A 55 0.82 29.43 -4.20
N ILE A 56 1.48 30.57 -4.43
CA ILE A 56 2.73 30.64 -5.22
C ILE A 56 3.87 29.84 -4.56
N SER A 57 3.83 29.70 -3.23
CA SER A 57 4.89 29.05 -2.44
C SER A 57 4.67 27.55 -2.25
N ALA A 58 3.52 27.02 -2.63
CA ALA A 58 3.18 25.61 -2.51
C ALA A 58 3.31 24.87 -3.84
N PRO A 59 3.56 23.56 -3.80
CA PRO A 59 3.58 22.74 -5.00
C PRO A 59 2.19 22.72 -5.63
N LYS A 60 2.11 22.82 -6.96
CA LYS A 60 0.87 22.65 -7.73
C LYS A 60 0.40 21.20 -7.74
N SER A 61 1.34 20.27 -7.73
CA SER A 61 1.08 18.84 -7.68
C SER A 61 2.29 18.12 -7.10
N ILE A 62 2.07 16.91 -6.58
CA ILE A 62 3.11 16.05 -6.05
C ILE A 62 2.97 14.66 -6.69
N THR A 63 4.01 14.23 -7.39
CA THR A 63 4.08 12.88 -7.95
C THR A 63 4.84 11.97 -6.99
N VAL A 64 4.19 10.92 -6.47
CA VAL A 64 4.80 9.98 -5.53
C VAL A 64 5.09 8.65 -6.23
N THR A 65 6.35 8.22 -6.21
CA THR A 65 6.79 6.94 -6.78
C THR A 65 7.36 6.05 -5.68
N PHE A 66 6.72 4.91 -5.43
CA PHE A 66 7.13 3.97 -4.38
C PHE A 66 8.21 3.01 -4.89
N GLU A 67 9.33 2.96 -4.18
CA GLU A 67 10.42 2.02 -4.45
C GLU A 67 10.26 0.74 -3.65
N SER A 68 9.80 0.84 -2.40
CA SER A 68 9.50 -0.33 -1.57
C SER A 68 8.48 -0.02 -0.48
N VAL A 69 7.68 -1.03 -0.15
CA VAL A 69 6.79 -1.05 1.01
C VAL A 69 7.04 -2.34 1.77
N LYS A 70 7.33 -2.23 3.07
CA LYS A 70 7.52 -3.39 3.96
C LYS A 70 6.55 -3.28 5.12
N ILE A 71 5.55 -4.16 5.13
CA ILE A 71 4.58 -4.28 6.22
C ILE A 71 5.14 -5.27 7.24
N GLY A 72 5.37 -4.81 8.46
CA GLY A 72 5.85 -5.64 9.56
C GLY A 72 4.72 -6.40 10.26
N THR A 73 5.11 -7.16 11.28
CA THR A 73 4.17 -7.96 12.08
C THR A 73 3.19 -7.04 12.84
N PRO A 74 1.88 -7.29 12.75
CA PRO A 74 0.90 -6.49 13.47
C PRO A 74 1.04 -6.68 14.98
N ARG A 75 0.80 -5.60 15.73
CA ARG A 75 0.75 -5.62 17.20
C ARG A 75 -0.45 -4.83 17.71
N LYS A 76 -0.74 -4.95 19.00
CA LYS A 76 -1.71 -4.07 19.65
C LYS A 76 -1.07 -2.73 20.00
N ALA A 77 -1.88 -1.68 19.93
CA ALA A 77 -1.51 -0.35 20.40
C ALA A 77 -1.08 -0.40 21.87
N SER A 78 0.03 0.26 22.18
CA SER A 78 0.54 0.47 23.52
C SER A 78 0.01 1.78 24.09
N LYS A 79 0.26 2.05 25.38
CA LYS A 79 -0.10 3.33 26.01
C LYS A 79 0.57 4.54 25.37
N ALA A 80 1.79 4.38 24.84
CA ALA A 80 2.47 5.44 24.10
C ALA A 80 1.80 5.71 22.74
N ASP A 81 1.34 4.66 22.06
CA ASP A 81 0.57 4.81 20.81
C ASP A 81 -0.77 5.53 21.07
N GLU A 82 -1.45 5.18 22.18
CA GLU A 82 -2.69 5.85 22.62
C GLU A 82 -2.47 7.34 22.90
N PHE A 83 -1.36 7.72 23.54
CA PHE A 83 -1.00 9.12 23.77
C PHE A 83 -0.82 9.89 22.46
N ASN A 84 -0.35 9.22 21.40
CA ASN A 84 -0.21 9.78 20.06
C ASN A 84 -1.52 9.77 19.24
N GLY A 85 -2.67 9.50 19.88
CA GLY A 85 -3.99 9.56 19.25
C GLY A 85 -4.43 8.27 18.55
N ILE A 86 -3.71 7.15 18.71
CA ILE A 86 -4.14 5.85 18.20
C ILE A 86 -5.24 5.28 19.12
N PRO A 87 -6.36 4.76 18.60
CA PRO A 87 -7.42 4.21 19.46
C PRO A 87 -6.90 3.08 20.37
N PRO A 88 -7.43 2.98 21.60
CA PRO A 88 -7.02 1.93 22.53
C PRO A 88 -7.34 0.54 21.97
N LYS A 89 -6.41 -0.40 22.17
CA LYS A 89 -6.50 -1.79 21.66
C LYS A 89 -6.58 -1.91 20.12
N ALA A 90 -6.37 -0.83 19.37
CA ALA A 90 -6.27 -0.90 17.91
C ALA A 90 -5.17 -1.89 17.50
N THR A 91 -5.42 -2.61 16.40
CA THR A 91 -4.34 -3.35 15.73
C THR A 91 -3.56 -2.37 14.89
N ILE A 92 -2.26 -2.34 15.09
CA ILE A 92 -1.36 -1.47 14.36
C ILE A 92 -0.39 -2.28 13.54
N TYR A 93 0.00 -1.73 12.41
CA TYR A 93 0.92 -2.32 11.45
C TYR A 93 2.12 -1.37 11.31
N PRO A 94 3.30 -1.76 11.81
CA PRO A 94 4.52 -1.01 11.51
C PRO A 94 4.82 -1.16 10.01
N VAL A 95 5.03 -0.04 9.32
CA VAL A 95 5.28 -0.04 7.89
C VAL A 95 6.48 0.83 7.59
N ARG A 96 7.40 0.29 6.81
CA ARG A 96 8.54 1.03 6.28
C ARG A 96 8.34 1.27 4.80
N VAL A 97 8.46 2.53 4.38
CA VAL A 97 8.26 2.92 2.99
C VAL A 97 9.50 3.65 2.49
N LYS A 98 9.93 3.29 1.29
CA LYS A 98 10.89 4.08 0.50
C LYS A 98 10.17 4.60 -0.73
N TYR A 99 10.14 5.92 -0.91
CA TYR A 99 9.50 6.55 -2.06
C TYR A 99 10.20 7.85 -2.44
N THR A 100 10.06 8.22 -3.70
CA THR A 100 10.48 9.51 -4.22
C THR A 100 9.23 10.37 -4.41
N ALA A 101 9.26 11.62 -3.95
CA ALA A 101 8.22 12.60 -4.26
C ALA A 101 8.81 13.73 -5.10
N VAL A 102 8.17 14.02 -6.23
CA VAL A 102 8.49 15.14 -7.10
C VAL A 102 7.43 16.21 -6.88
N TYR A 103 7.86 17.34 -6.33
CA TYR A 103 7.04 18.51 -6.06
C TYR A 103 7.12 19.44 -7.27
N HIS A 104 6.00 19.65 -7.95
CA HIS A 104 5.94 20.50 -9.13
C HIS A 104 5.47 21.90 -8.76
N TYR A 105 6.38 22.88 -8.80
CA TYR A 105 6.05 24.29 -8.56
C TYR A 105 5.81 25.02 -9.88
N SER A 106 5.38 26.27 -9.80
CA SER A 106 5.14 27.09 -10.99
C SER A 106 6.39 27.33 -11.85
N ARG A 107 7.60 27.26 -11.27
CA ARG A 107 8.87 27.63 -11.91
C ARG A 107 10.00 26.62 -11.73
N SER A 108 9.77 25.55 -10.98
CA SER A 108 10.79 24.56 -10.63
C SER A 108 10.15 23.26 -10.19
N ASP A 109 10.91 22.18 -10.28
CA ASP A 109 10.58 20.91 -9.67
C ASP A 109 11.58 20.63 -8.54
N GLU A 110 11.11 20.09 -7.43
CA GLU A 110 11.95 19.61 -6.33
C GLU A 110 11.74 18.10 -6.16
N THR A 111 12.82 17.33 -6.15
CA THR A 111 12.77 15.87 -5.98
C THR A 111 13.32 15.52 -4.62
N ASN A 112 12.49 14.89 -3.78
CA ASN A 112 12.86 14.45 -2.46
C ASN A 112 12.73 12.92 -2.34
N HIS A 113 13.76 12.30 -1.77
CA HIS A 113 13.77 10.88 -1.48
C HIS A 113 13.44 10.66 -0.01
N TYR A 114 12.40 9.89 0.25
CA TYR A 114 11.94 9.58 1.59
C TYR A 114 12.17 8.11 1.91
N TYR A 115 12.72 7.90 3.09
CA TYR A 115 12.77 6.62 3.76
C TYR A 115 12.16 6.82 5.14
N TYR A 116 10.96 6.31 5.36
CA TYR A 116 10.13 6.68 6.50
C TYR A 116 9.52 5.44 7.15
N ASP A 117 9.47 5.45 8.48
CA ASP A 117 8.73 4.49 9.27
C ASP A 117 7.37 5.10 9.64
N TYR A 118 6.31 4.32 9.43
CA TYR A 118 4.93 4.65 9.72
C TYR A 118 4.31 3.61 10.65
N VAL A 119 3.30 4.05 11.38
CA VAL A 119 2.35 3.17 12.05
C VAL A 119 1.00 3.32 11.38
N PHE A 120 0.52 2.24 10.77
CA PHE A 120 -0.80 2.17 10.17
C PHE A 120 -1.79 1.57 11.14
N PHE A 121 -2.97 2.17 11.23
CA PHE A 121 -4.05 1.73 12.10
C PHE A 121 -5.38 2.17 11.52
N LYS A 122 -6.45 1.56 12.03
CA LYS A 122 -7.80 2.06 11.81
C LYS A 122 -8.24 2.97 12.93
N ASP A 123 -8.81 4.11 12.58
CA ASP A 123 -9.41 5.03 13.55
C ASP A 123 -10.78 4.52 14.05
N SER A 124 -11.46 5.33 14.87
CA SER A 124 -12.79 5.00 15.40
C SER A 124 -13.89 4.89 14.33
N PHE A 125 -13.64 5.39 13.12
CA PHE A 125 -14.56 5.31 11.98
C PHE A 125 -14.22 4.16 11.02
N ASN A 126 -13.29 3.27 11.42
CA ASN A 126 -12.81 2.14 10.63
C ASN A 126 -12.05 2.58 9.36
N GLU A 127 -11.52 3.81 9.32
CA GLU A 127 -10.71 4.32 8.23
C GLU A 127 -9.21 4.10 8.48
N TRP A 128 -8.46 3.77 7.43
CA TRP A 128 -7.00 3.67 7.52
C TRP A 128 -6.35 5.04 7.66
N LYS A 129 -5.55 5.18 8.71
CA LYS A 129 -4.68 6.33 8.97
C LYS A 129 -3.24 5.84 9.14
N ALA A 130 -2.31 6.77 8.92
CA ALA A 130 -0.88 6.55 9.13
C ALA A 130 -0.33 7.65 10.02
N LEU A 131 0.45 7.25 11.04
CA LEU A 131 1.26 8.16 11.84
C LEU A 131 2.71 8.00 11.41
N GLY A 132 3.32 9.08 10.90
CA GLY A 132 4.74 9.09 10.56
C GLY A 132 5.60 9.18 11.81
N LEU A 133 6.56 8.26 11.97
CA LEU A 133 7.49 8.23 13.12
C LEU A 133 8.78 9.01 12.85
N GLY A 134 8.99 9.46 11.61
CA GLY A 134 10.16 10.23 11.20
C GLY A 134 10.95 9.55 10.08
N PRO A 135 11.93 10.27 9.50
CA PRO A 135 12.82 9.69 8.52
C PRO A 135 13.71 8.65 9.19
N VAL A 136 13.86 7.50 8.54
CA VAL A 136 14.78 6.46 8.95
C VAL A 136 16.15 6.84 8.40
N ARG A 137 17.14 6.96 9.29
CA ARG A 137 18.53 7.25 8.93
C ARG A 137 19.27 5.98 8.52
#